data_AF-A0A2H5ZVG0-F1
#
_entry.id   AF-A0A2H5ZVG0-F1
#
_cell.length_a   1.000
_cell.length_b   1.000
_cell.length_c   1.000
_cell.angle_alpha   90.00
_cell.angle_beta   90.00
_cell.angle_gamma   90.00
#
_symmetry.space_group_name_H-M   'P 1'
#
loop_
_entity.id
_entity.type
_entity.pdbx_description
1 polymer ?
#
loop_
_entity_poly.entity_id
_entity_poly.type
_entity_poly.pdbx_seq_one_letter_code
_entity_poly.pdbx_strand_id
1 'polypeptide(L)' 'MEEQQSLLGPDPWVYGFEPNRHVLETAADYAYEQGLTTRRLEVRDLFAASTLDPHPTSWTDRSVP' A
#
# COMPACT_ATOMS: atom_id res chain seq x y z
N MET A 1 -8.80 20.06 -8.19
CA MET A 1 -7.42 19.59 -7.91
C MET A 1 -6.99 19.98 -6.49
N GLU A 2 -7.06 21.25 -6.09
CA GLU A 2 -6.72 21.68 -4.71
C GLU A 2 -7.58 21.03 -3.61
N GLU A 3 -8.90 20.88 -3.82
CA GLU A 3 -9.78 20.22 -2.83
C GLU A 3 -9.39 18.75 -2.55
N GLN A 4 -8.96 18.00 -3.57
CA GLN A 4 -8.54 16.61 -3.41
C GLN A 4 -7.22 16.50 -2.64
N GLN A 5 -6.27 17.41 -2.87
CA GLN A 5 -4.99 17.44 -2.15
C GLN A 5 -5.18 17.84 -0.68
N SER A 6 -6.11 18.76 -0.41
CA SER A 6 -6.50 19.15 0.95
C SER A 6 -7.10 17.97 1.74
N LEU A 7 -7.88 17.11 1.08
CA LEU A 7 -8.57 15.99 1.72
C LEU A 7 -7.72 14.72 1.85
N LEU A 8 -6.89 14.41 0.85
CA LEU A 8 -6.17 13.14 0.75
C LEU A 8 -4.67 13.24 1.06
N GLY A 9 -4.13 14.45 1.17
CA GLY A 9 -2.71 14.69 1.45
C GLY A 9 -1.83 14.81 0.21
N PRO A 10 -0.49 14.91 0.42
CA PRO A 10 0.46 15.32 -0.61
C PRO A 10 0.74 14.25 -1.67
N ASP A 11 0.61 12.96 -1.35
CA ASP A 11 0.67 11.87 -2.31
C ASP A 11 -0.43 10.84 -1.99
N PRO A 12 -1.64 11.02 -2.54
CA PRO A 12 -2.76 10.13 -2.25
C PRO A 12 -2.68 8.80 -3.00
N TRP A 13 -1.67 8.60 -3.85
CA TRP A 13 -1.51 7.43 -4.70
C TRP A 13 -0.14 6.78 -4.49
N VAL A 14 0.31 6.67 -3.24
CA VAL A 14 1.60 6.03 -2.98
C VAL A 14 1.53 4.56 -3.40
N TYR A 15 2.37 4.17 -4.37
CA TYR A 15 2.42 2.82 -4.89
C TYR A 15 3.54 2.00 -4.25
N GLY A 16 3.31 0.68 -4.18
CA GLY A 16 4.29 -0.29 -3.72
C GLY A 16 4.11 -0.72 -2.29
N PHE A 17 4.82 -1.78 -1.92
CA PHE A 17 4.70 -2.44 -0.64
C PHE A 17 5.22 -1.59 0.51
N GLU A 18 6.46 -1.11 0.42
CA GLU A 18 7.13 -0.43 1.53
C GLU A 18 6.41 0.84 1.98
N PRO A 19 5.98 1.75 1.08
CA PRO A 19 5.28 2.95 1.52
C PRO A 19 3.91 2.66 2.15
N ASN A 20 3.27 1.55 1.78
CA ASN A 20 1.97 1.13 2.28
C ASN A 20 2.03 0.12 3.43
N ARG A 21 3.23 -0.26 3.89
CA ARG A 21 3.42 -1.29 4.93
C ARG A 21 2.53 -1.06 6.15
N HIS A 22 2.54 0.16 6.69
CA HIS A 22 1.77 0.51 7.88
C HIS A 22 0.24 0.36 7.69
N VAL A 23 -0.28 0.71 6.49
CA VAL A 23 -1.70 0.55 6.15
C VAL A 23 -2.06 -0.94 6.08
N LEU A 24 -1.22 -1.72 5.43
CA LEU A 24 -1.40 -3.16 5.29
C LEU A 24 -1.33 -3.88 6.64
N GLU A 25 -0.43 -3.45 7.53
CA GLU A 25 -0.31 -3.97 8.90
C GLU A 25 -1.57 -3.66 9.70
N THR A 26 -2.07 -2.42 9.60
CA THR A 26 -3.33 -2.02 10.25
C THR A 26 -4.51 -2.85 9.74
N ALA A 27 -4.59 -3.11 8.44
CA ALA A 27 -5.64 -3.93 7.86
C ALA A 27 -5.56 -5.39 8.32
N ALA A 28 -4.35 -5.95 8.42
CA ALA A 28 -4.14 -7.30 8.94
C ALA A 28 -4.55 -7.42 10.42
N ASP A 29 -4.31 -6.37 11.20
CA ASP A 29 -4.70 -6.30 12.61
C ASP A 29 -6.22 -6.32 12.77
N TYR A 30 -6.92 -5.46 12.03
CA TYR A 30 -8.38 -5.47 12.05
C TYR A 30 -8.97 -6.78 11.56
N ALA A 31 -8.39 -7.40 10.54
CA ALA A 31 -8.84 -8.70 10.05
C ALA A 31 -8.70 -9.81 11.12
N TYR A 32 -7.68 -9.73 11.97
CA TYR A 32 -7.54 -10.64 13.10
C TYR A 32 -8.51 -10.31 14.24
N GLU A 33 -8.60 -9.04 14.65
CA GLU A 33 -9.49 -8.60 15.73
C GLU A 33 -10.96 -8.89 15.44
N GLN A 34 -11.37 -8.81 14.18
CA GLN A 34 -12.74 -9.08 13.73
C GLN A 34 -13.00 -10.56 13.43
N GLY A 35 -12.00 -11.43 13.60
CA GLY A 35 -12.13 -12.87 13.38
C GLY A 35 -12.23 -13.29 11.92
N LEU A 36 -11.84 -12.43 10.96
CA LEU A 36 -11.76 -12.77 9.54
C LEU A 36 -10.59 -13.72 9.24
N THR A 37 -9.59 -13.75 10.12
CA THR A 37 -8.43 -14.64 10.04
C THR A 37 -8.25 -15.37 11.37
N THR A 38 -7.78 -16.62 11.32
CA THR A 38 -7.58 -17.45 12.52
C THR A 38 -6.32 -17.07 13.32
N ARG A 39 -5.47 -16.22 12.75
CA ARG A 39 -4.22 -15.72 13.34
C ARG A 39 -3.87 -14.37 12.74
N ARG A 40 -3.09 -13.57 13.46
CA ARG A 40 -2.46 -12.38 12.91
C ARG A 40 -1.51 -12.78 11.76
N LEU A 41 -1.68 -12.12 10.62
CA LEU A 41 -0.89 -12.37 9.41
C LEU A 41 0.27 -11.39 9.33
N GLU A 42 1.46 -11.91 9.05
CA GLU A 42 2.61 -11.08 8.68
C GLU A 42 2.41 -10.57 7.27
N VAL A 43 2.39 -9.25 7.11
CA VAL A 43 2.02 -8.61 5.84
C VAL A 43 2.95 -9.03 4.71
N ARG A 44 4.25 -9.20 4.97
CA ARG A 44 5.23 -9.62 3.97
C ARG A 44 4.91 -11.00 3.37
N ASP A 45 4.33 -11.90 4.16
CA ASP A 45 4.00 -13.25 3.73
C ASP A 45 2.73 -13.31 2.86
N LEU A 46 1.96 -12.21 2.79
CA LEU A 46 0.77 -12.10 1.95
C LEU A 46 1.10 -11.81 0.48
N PHE A 47 2.35 -11.48 0.18
CA PHE A 47 2.79 -11.07 -1.14
C PHE A 47 3.83 -12.05 -1.69
N ALA A 48 3.82 -12.24 -3.01
CA ALA A 48 4.89 -12.98 -3.66
C ALA A 48 6.22 -12.20 -3.55
N ALA A 49 7.34 -12.88 -3.38
CA ALA A 49 8.64 -12.22 -3.20
C ALA A 49 8.97 -11.22 -4.33
N SER A 50 8.62 -11.55 -5.57
CA SER A 50 8.84 -10.69 -6.74
C SER A 50 8.05 -9.38 -6.73
N THR A 51 7.01 -9.26 -5.89
CA THR A 51 6.20 -8.03 -5.79
C THR A 51 6.64 -7.14 -4.64
N LEU A 52 7.59 -7.58 -3.81
CA LEU A 52 8.17 -6.80 -2.72
C LEU A 52 9.31 -5.88 -3.21
N ASP A 53 9.88 -6.17 -4.37
CA ASP A 53 10.89 -5.31 -4.98
C ASP A 53 10.27 -3.96 -5.35
N PRO A 54 10.92 -2.84 -5.00
CA PRO A 54 10.54 -1.55 -5.54
C PRO A 54 10.84 -1.62 -7.04
N HIS A 55 9.80 -1.86 -7.84
CA HIS A 55 9.88 -1.59 -9.27
C HIS A 55 10.34 -0.13 -9.40
N PRO A 56 11.40 0.18 -10.14
CA PRO A 56 11.78 1.57 -10.36
C PRO A 56 10.56 2.26 -10.96
N THR A 57 9.93 3.17 -10.23
CA THR A 57 8.76 3.92 -10.68
C THR A 57 9.20 4.87 -11.80
N SER A 58 9.58 4.32 -12.97
CA SER A 58 9.97 5.05 -14.17
C SER A 58 8.78 5.24 -15.12
N TRP A 59 7.57 4.89 -14.69
CA TRP A 59 6.35 5.13 -15.46
C TRP A 59 5.75 6.53 -15.22
N THR A 60 6.18 7.26 -14.18
CA THR A 60 5.85 8.68 -13.97
C THR A 60 6.63 9.63 -14.88
N ASP A 61 7.67 9.15 -15.59
CA ASP A 61 8.39 9.92 -16.62
C ASP A 61 7.69 9.90 -17.99
N ARG A 62 6.73 8.98 -18.20
CA ARG A 62 6.01 8.90 -19.46
C ARG A 62 4.80 9.81 -19.42
N SER A 63 5.05 11.10 -19.63
CA SER A 63 4.06 12.08 -20.03
C SER A 63 3.20 11.47 -21.14
N VAL A 64 1.98 11.05 -20.80
CA VAL A 64 0.94 10.74 -21.78
C VAL A 64 0.53 12.10 -22.36
N PRO A 65 0.43 12.27 -23.70
CA PRO A 65 0.03 13.54 -24.29
C PRO A 65 -1.35 14.01 -23.77
#